data_AF-A0A7J4P2L4-F1
#
_entry.id   AF-A0A7J4P2L4-F1
#
_cell.length_a   1.000
_cell.length_b   1.000
_cell.length_c   1.000
_cell.angle_alpha   90.00
_cell.angle_beta   90.00
_cell.angle_gamma   90.00
#
_symmetry.space_group_name_H-M   'P 1'
#
loop_
_entity.id
_entity.type
_entity.pdbx_description
1 polymer ?
#
loop_
_entity_poly.entity_id
_entity_poly.type
_entity_poly.pdbx_seq_one_letter_code
_entity_poly.pdbx_strand_id
1 'polypeptide(L)'
;VDKSPYCIDHCNEKKSARVPDADLVFHLMDGADYKPATEFDMSCCLGGSWVYGDHRGTLEALSRMTRPGGYILVGEPHWLREPSPEYLAAEGMTRDSFRSHRENVDVGEKLGLKCLYTVDGDHDGWDHYETLHWWAAEDYIRDNPDDPDVPEIRASNEKNKETYLRWGRDTTGWSIYLFRKP
;
A
#
# COMPACT_ATOMS: atom_id res chain seq x y z
N VAL A 1 7.48 0.23 10.71
CA VAL A 1 8.67 0.80 10.05
C VAL A 1 8.16 1.69 8.94
N ASP A 2 8.58 2.95 8.88
CA ASP A 2 8.18 3.86 7.82
C ASP A 2 9.30 4.89 7.60
N LYS A 3 9.47 5.36 6.36
CA LYS A 3 10.48 6.37 6.02
C LYS A 3 9.99 7.80 6.26
N SER A 4 8.68 7.98 6.40
CA SER A 4 8.05 9.29 6.59
C SER A 4 8.10 9.70 8.07
N PRO A 5 8.80 10.80 8.42
CA PRO A 5 8.78 11.31 9.78
C PRO A 5 7.36 11.70 10.21
N TYR A 6 6.57 12.28 9.31
CA TYR A 6 5.17 12.67 9.58
C TYR A 6 4.29 11.48 9.94
N CYS A 7 4.45 10.34 9.26
CA CYS A 7 3.69 9.13 9.59
C CYS A 7 4.09 8.56 10.96
N ILE A 8 5.39 8.56 11.27
CA ILE A 8 5.91 8.08 12.55
C ILE A 8 5.44 8.96 13.71
N ASP A 9 5.50 10.29 13.56
CA ASP A 9 5.03 11.23 14.56
C ASP A 9 3.53 11.05 14.82
N HIS A 10 2.73 10.95 13.75
CA HIS A 10 1.30 10.71 13.86
C HIS A 10 0.97 9.35 14.52
N CYS A 11 1.77 8.31 14.27
CA CYS A 11 1.63 7.02 14.95
C CYS A 11 1.92 7.12 16.45
N ASN A 12 2.95 7.87 16.85
CA ASN A 12 3.28 8.11 18.26
C ASN A 12 2.17 8.88 18.99
N GLU A 13 1.61 9.91 18.35
CA GLU A 13 0.45 10.66 18.87
C GLU A 13 -0.76 9.74 19.07
N LYS A 14 -1.10 8.94 18.04
CA LYS A 14 -2.22 7.99 18.10
C LYS A 14 -2.02 6.92 19.16
N LYS A 15 -0.81 6.37 19.31
CA LYS A 15 -0.48 5.42 20.38
C LYS A 15 -0.75 6.05 21.74
N SER A 16 -0.17 7.23 21.99
CA SER A 16 -0.29 7.93 23.27
C SER A 16 -1.74 8.25 23.63
N ALA A 17 -2.57 8.61 22.65
CA ALA A 17 -3.97 8.98 22.87
C ALA A 17 -4.91 7.77 23.04
N ARG A 18 -4.63 6.63 22.38
CA ARG A 18 -5.59 5.51 22.28
C ARG A 18 -5.18 4.28 23.08
N VAL A 19 -3.89 3.99 23.11
CA VAL A 19 -3.32 2.74 23.65
C VAL A 19 -1.94 3.00 24.29
N PRO A 20 -1.86 3.88 25.31
CA PRO A 20 -0.58 4.35 25.85
C PRO A 20 0.30 3.20 26.39
N ASP A 21 -0.33 2.15 26.93
CA ASP A 21 0.35 1.00 27.53
C ASP A 21 0.67 -0.13 26.53
N ALA A 22 0.32 0.03 25.25
CA ALA A 22 0.60 -0.99 24.25
C ALA A 22 2.10 -1.07 23.93
N ASP A 23 2.60 -2.30 23.81
CA ASP A 23 3.97 -2.60 23.38
C ASP A 23 4.12 -2.41 21.86
N LEU A 24 4.07 -1.16 21.43
CA LEU A 24 4.23 -0.72 20.04
C LEU A 24 5.49 0.13 19.91
N VAL A 25 6.34 -0.24 18.96
CA VAL A 25 7.56 0.50 18.59
C VAL A 25 7.47 0.89 17.13
N PHE A 26 7.70 2.18 16.85
CA PHE A 26 7.77 2.72 15.50
C PHE A 26 9.21 3.07 15.14
N HIS A 27 9.66 2.65 13.96
CA HIS A 27 11.01 2.91 13.47
C HIS A 27 10.93 3.82 12.26
N LEU A 28 11.56 5.00 12.36
CA LEU A 28 11.78 5.93 11.26
C LEU A 28 13.02 5.46 10.46
N MET A 29 12.80 4.72 9.38
CA MET A 29 13.85 4.21 8.50
C MET A 29 13.25 3.64 7.21
N ASP A 30 14.11 3.36 6.22
CA ASP A 30 13.72 2.56 5.07
C ASP A 30 13.39 1.12 5.52
N GLY A 31 12.25 0.59 5.08
CA GLY A 31 11.85 -0.78 5.36
C GLY A 31 12.79 -1.82 4.76
N ALA A 32 13.51 -1.48 3.69
CA ALA A 32 14.51 -2.35 3.06
C ALA A 32 15.70 -2.62 3.99
N ASP A 33 16.01 -1.67 4.87
CA ASP A 33 17.12 -1.76 5.83
C ASP A 33 16.74 -2.44 7.14
N TYR A 34 15.45 -2.70 7.36
CA TYR A 34 14.96 -3.30 8.60
C TYR A 34 15.41 -4.75 8.72
N LYS A 35 16.04 -5.08 9.87
CA LYS A 35 16.51 -6.43 10.20
C LYS A 35 16.03 -6.79 11.60
N PRO A 36 15.06 -7.71 11.74
CA PRO A 36 14.59 -8.09 13.06
C PRO A 36 15.62 -8.98 13.77
N ALA A 37 15.70 -8.87 15.09
CA ALA A 37 16.59 -9.70 15.91
C ALA A 37 16.09 -11.15 16.04
N THR A 38 14.78 -11.36 15.90
CA THR A 38 14.11 -12.65 15.96
C THR A 38 13.05 -12.73 14.86
N GLU A 39 12.68 -13.94 14.46
CA GLU A 39 11.55 -14.12 13.55
C GLU A 39 10.22 -13.78 14.25
N PHE A 40 9.25 -13.31 13.46
CA PHE A 40 7.90 -12.97 13.92
C PHE A 40 6.91 -14.11 13.74
N ASP A 41 5.87 -14.15 14.58
CA ASP A 41 4.65 -14.92 14.35
C ASP A 41 3.93 -14.48 13.06
N MET A 42 4.00 -13.18 12.75
CA MET A 42 3.40 -12.57 11.59
C MET A 42 4.22 -11.38 11.10
N SER A 43 4.39 -11.25 9.79
CA SER A 43 5.00 -10.07 9.16
C SER A 43 4.06 -9.50 8.10
N CYS A 44 4.08 -8.17 7.92
CA CYS A 44 3.13 -7.47 7.06
C CYS A 44 3.80 -6.41 6.19
N CYS A 45 3.31 -6.24 4.96
CA CYS A 45 3.59 -5.08 4.12
C CYS A 45 2.32 -4.72 3.33
N LEU A 46 1.67 -3.61 3.69
CA LEU A 46 0.40 -3.20 3.09
C LEU A 46 0.63 -1.97 2.21
N GLY A 47 0.47 -2.13 0.90
CA GLY A 47 0.64 -1.02 -0.06
C GLY A 47 2.04 -0.41 -0.02
N GLY A 48 3.09 -1.25 0.06
CA GLY A 48 4.48 -0.80 0.20
C GLY A 48 5.49 -1.72 -0.51
N SER A 49 5.05 -2.54 -1.46
CA SER A 49 5.86 -3.62 -2.02
C SER A 49 7.08 -3.15 -2.83
N TRP A 50 7.08 -1.89 -3.28
CA TRP A 50 8.25 -1.24 -3.90
C TRP A 50 9.47 -1.20 -2.98
N VAL A 51 9.28 -1.21 -1.66
CA VAL A 51 10.37 -1.25 -0.68
C VAL A 51 11.27 -2.47 -0.90
N TYR A 52 10.69 -3.58 -1.37
CA TYR A 52 11.40 -4.82 -1.67
C TYR A 52 11.40 -5.13 -3.18
N GLY A 53 11.30 -4.10 -4.01
CA GLY A 53 11.30 -4.19 -5.47
C GLY A 53 9.92 -4.44 -6.08
N ASP A 54 9.24 -5.51 -5.66
CA ASP A 54 7.87 -5.83 -6.07
C ASP A 54 7.18 -6.79 -5.09
N HIS A 55 5.97 -7.25 -5.44
CA HIS A 55 5.22 -8.25 -4.67
C HIS A 55 6.03 -9.52 -4.36
N ARG A 56 6.78 -10.05 -5.34
CA ARG A 56 7.59 -11.26 -5.15
C ARG A 56 8.72 -10.99 -4.15
N GLY A 57 9.47 -9.91 -4.36
CA GLY A 57 10.56 -9.52 -3.46
C GLY A 57 10.07 -9.25 -2.03
N THR A 58 8.86 -8.68 -1.90
CA THR A 58 8.19 -8.47 -0.61
C THR A 58 7.88 -9.79 0.08
N LEU A 59 7.26 -10.75 -0.60
CA LEU A 59 7.00 -12.08 -0.04
C LEU A 59 8.28 -12.81 0.36
N GLU A 60 9.34 -12.72 -0.45
CA GLU A 60 10.65 -13.29 -0.11
C GLU A 60 11.28 -12.63 1.12
N ALA A 61 11.19 -11.30 1.25
CA ALA A 61 11.69 -10.55 2.41
C ALA A 61 10.92 -10.89 3.69
N LEU A 62 9.59 -10.83 3.63
CA LEU A 62 8.72 -11.16 4.76
C LEU A 62 8.85 -12.62 5.18
N SER A 63 9.04 -13.54 4.23
CA SER A 63 9.29 -14.96 4.53
C SER A 63 10.58 -15.17 5.32
N ARG A 64 11.64 -14.39 5.08
CA ARG A 64 12.87 -14.44 5.90
C ARG A 64 12.68 -13.91 7.32
N MET A 65 11.68 -13.04 7.52
CA MET A 65 11.39 -12.43 8.82
C MET A 65 10.32 -13.19 9.62
N THR A 66 9.65 -14.17 9.01
CA THR A 66 8.54 -14.92 9.62
C THR A 66 8.99 -16.32 9.98
N ARG A 67 8.63 -16.82 11.16
CA ARG A 67 8.98 -18.19 11.55
C ARG A 67 8.21 -19.24 10.74
N PRO A 68 8.71 -20.49 10.63
CA PRO A 68 7.92 -21.60 10.10
C PRO A 68 6.57 -21.75 10.84
N GLY A 69 5.48 -21.96 10.08
CA GLY A 69 4.11 -21.97 10.58
C GLY A 69 3.50 -20.58 10.83
N GLY A 70 4.27 -19.50 10.72
CA GLY A 70 3.80 -18.11 10.86
C GLY A 70 3.08 -17.57 9.62
N TYR A 71 2.62 -16.33 9.73
CA TYR A 71 1.78 -15.67 8.73
C TYR A 71 2.48 -14.50 8.02
N ILE A 72 2.16 -14.32 6.75
CA ILE A 72 2.64 -13.21 5.93
C ILE A 72 1.42 -12.52 5.34
N LEU A 73 1.27 -11.23 5.61
CA LEU A 73 0.15 -10.42 5.10
C LEU A 73 0.65 -9.35 4.16
N VAL A 74 0.15 -9.34 2.94
CA VAL A 74 0.53 -8.34 1.93
C VAL A 74 -0.70 -7.69 1.34
N GLY A 75 -0.62 -6.38 1.13
CA GLY A 75 -1.66 -5.59 0.48
C GLY A 75 -1.16 -5.09 -0.86
N GLU A 76 -1.76 -5.52 -1.96
CA GLU A 76 -1.27 -5.22 -3.31
C GLU A 76 -2.39 -4.69 -4.22
N PRO A 77 -2.08 -3.72 -5.08
CA PRO A 77 -2.92 -3.43 -6.23
C PRO A 77 -2.93 -4.58 -7.23
N HIS A 78 -4.01 -4.68 -8.00
CA HIS A 78 -4.13 -5.62 -9.10
C HIS A 78 -5.06 -5.06 -10.19
N TRP A 79 -4.93 -5.55 -11.42
CA TRP A 79 -5.80 -5.18 -12.52
C TRP A 79 -7.14 -5.92 -12.42
N LEU A 80 -8.25 -5.17 -12.42
CA LEU A 80 -9.61 -5.70 -12.53
C LEU A 80 -9.97 -6.06 -13.97
N ARG A 81 -9.37 -5.31 -14.91
CA ARG A 81 -9.48 -5.50 -16.37
C ARG A 81 -8.19 -5.05 -17.01
N GLU A 82 -8.01 -5.38 -18.29
CA GLU A 82 -6.84 -4.94 -19.04
C GLU A 82 -6.78 -3.40 -19.11
N PRO A 83 -5.70 -2.76 -18.65
CA PRO A 83 -5.57 -1.31 -18.66
C PRO A 83 -5.38 -0.78 -20.08
N SER A 84 -5.98 0.37 -20.39
CA SER A 84 -5.77 1.01 -21.68
C SER A 84 -4.39 1.68 -21.75
N PRO A 85 -3.79 1.83 -22.94
CA PRO A 85 -2.53 2.55 -23.09
C PRO A 85 -2.57 3.99 -22.56
N GLU A 86 -3.72 4.66 -22.68
CA GLU A 86 -3.93 6.03 -22.19
C GLU A 86 -3.90 6.08 -20.65
N TYR A 87 -4.54 5.11 -19.98
CA TYR A 87 -4.52 5.02 -18.53
C TYR A 87 -3.10 4.76 -18.01
N LEU A 88 -2.40 3.81 -18.63
CA LEU A 88 -0.99 3.51 -18.29
C LEU A 88 -0.11 4.76 -18.45
N ALA A 89 -0.27 5.51 -19.54
CA ALA A 89 0.47 6.74 -19.77
C ALA A 89 0.12 7.85 -18.75
N ALA A 90 -1.16 7.98 -18.37
CA ALA A 90 -1.60 8.98 -17.40
C ALA A 90 -1.00 8.75 -16.00
N GLU A 91 -0.96 7.49 -15.58
CA GLU A 91 -0.41 7.03 -14.30
C GLU A 91 1.12 6.87 -14.31
N GLY A 92 1.76 6.91 -15.48
CA GLY A 92 3.20 6.61 -15.61
C GLY A 92 3.52 5.14 -15.29
N MET A 93 2.57 4.25 -15.52
CA MET A 93 2.67 2.81 -15.28
C MET A 93 2.88 2.03 -16.58
N THR A 94 3.28 0.77 -16.44
CA THR A 94 3.25 -0.20 -17.54
C THR A 94 2.23 -1.28 -17.23
N ARG A 95 1.88 -2.11 -18.22
CA ARG A 95 1.00 -3.27 -17.97
C ARG A 95 1.56 -4.20 -16.89
N ASP A 96 2.89 -4.28 -16.78
CA ASP A 96 3.59 -5.12 -15.81
C ASP A 96 3.70 -4.49 -14.41
N SER A 97 3.25 -3.24 -14.23
CA SER A 97 3.22 -2.59 -12.93
C SER A 97 2.42 -3.42 -11.93
N PHE A 98 1.25 -3.95 -12.35
CA PHE A 98 0.45 -4.86 -11.54
C PHE A 98 0.12 -6.16 -12.26
N ARG A 99 -0.39 -7.11 -11.47
CA ARG A 99 -0.83 -8.43 -11.90
C ARG A 99 -2.35 -8.53 -11.74
N SER A 100 -2.94 -9.64 -12.13
CA SER A 100 -4.31 -9.99 -11.71
C SER A 100 -4.34 -10.51 -10.27
N HIS A 101 -5.53 -10.51 -9.66
CA HIS A 101 -5.73 -11.07 -8.32
C HIS A 101 -5.23 -12.52 -8.21
N ARG A 102 -5.51 -13.34 -9.23
CA ARG A 102 -5.08 -14.75 -9.31
C ARG A 102 -3.56 -14.87 -9.37
N GLU A 103 -2.91 -14.02 -10.15
CA GLU A 103 -1.45 -14.05 -10.30
C GLU A 103 -0.72 -13.65 -9.01
N ASN A 104 -1.26 -12.72 -8.23
CA ASN A 104 -0.72 -12.40 -6.89
C ASN A 104 -0.73 -13.64 -5.98
N VAL A 105 -1.83 -14.40 -5.96
CA VAL A 105 -1.90 -15.68 -5.24
C VAL A 105 -0.87 -16.68 -5.77
N ASP A 106 -0.78 -16.83 -7.09
CA ASP A 106 0.15 -17.77 -7.74
C ASP A 106 1.62 -17.45 -7.41
N VAL A 107 2.00 -16.17 -7.27
CA VAL A 107 3.36 -15.78 -6.90
C VAL A 107 3.73 -16.34 -5.52
N GLY A 108 2.85 -16.18 -4.53
CA GLY A 108 3.10 -16.72 -3.19
C GLY A 108 3.12 -18.25 -3.15
N GLU A 109 2.21 -18.93 -3.86
CA GLU A 109 2.21 -20.40 -3.95
C GLU A 109 3.48 -20.94 -4.63
N LYS A 110 3.99 -20.26 -5.66
CA LYS A 110 5.27 -20.60 -6.31
C LYS A 110 6.49 -20.40 -5.40
N LEU A 111 6.39 -19.55 -4.39
CA LEU A 111 7.40 -19.38 -3.35
C LEU A 111 7.30 -20.44 -2.25
N GLY A 112 6.36 -21.39 -2.36
CA GLY A 112 6.12 -22.42 -1.35
C GLY A 112 5.29 -21.92 -0.18
N LEU A 113 4.72 -20.72 -0.24
CA LEU A 113 3.77 -20.24 0.77
C LEU A 113 2.38 -20.79 0.49
N LYS A 114 1.53 -20.89 1.51
CA LYS A 114 0.13 -21.28 1.33
C LYS A 114 -0.79 -20.07 1.46
N CYS A 115 -1.46 -19.66 0.39
CA CYS A 115 -2.52 -18.66 0.47
C CYS A 115 -3.71 -19.27 1.23
N LEU A 116 -4.12 -18.60 2.30
CA LEU A 116 -5.22 -19.06 3.17
C LEU A 116 -6.47 -18.20 3.02
N TYR A 117 -6.29 -16.91 2.73
CA TYR A 117 -7.39 -15.97 2.74
C TYR A 117 -7.05 -14.74 1.90
N THR A 118 -8.06 -14.17 1.25
CA THR A 118 -7.97 -12.89 0.56
C THR A 118 -9.15 -12.01 0.95
N VAL A 119 -8.90 -10.71 1.06
CA VAL A 119 -9.94 -9.67 1.16
C VAL A 119 -9.74 -8.73 0.01
N ASP A 120 -10.76 -8.59 -0.83
CA ASP A 120 -10.73 -7.67 -1.94
C ASP A 120 -11.42 -6.36 -1.56
N GLY A 121 -10.85 -5.23 -2.00
CA GLY A 121 -11.48 -3.92 -1.88
C GLY A 121 -12.64 -3.80 -2.86
N ASP A 122 -13.77 -3.30 -2.38
CA ASP A 122 -14.86 -2.91 -3.26
C ASP A 122 -14.65 -1.47 -3.77
N HIS A 123 -15.49 -1.07 -4.72
CA HIS A 123 -15.45 0.30 -5.24
C HIS A 123 -15.70 1.32 -4.13
N ASP A 124 -16.51 1.02 -3.13
CA ASP A 124 -16.82 1.97 -2.05
C ASP A 124 -15.58 2.24 -1.19
N GLY A 125 -14.82 1.21 -0.84
CA GLY A 125 -13.56 1.35 -0.11
C GLY A 125 -12.49 2.10 -0.91
N TRP A 126 -12.40 1.83 -2.21
CA TRP A 126 -11.44 2.50 -3.09
C TRP A 126 -11.85 3.96 -3.39
N ASP A 127 -13.13 4.22 -3.63
CA ASP A 127 -13.71 5.56 -3.73
C ASP A 127 -13.46 6.36 -2.44
N HIS A 128 -13.64 5.73 -1.28
CA HIS A 128 -13.37 6.37 0.00
C HIS A 128 -11.89 6.76 0.15
N TYR A 129 -10.96 5.87 -0.20
CA TYR A 129 -9.53 6.16 -0.19
C TYR A 129 -9.17 7.34 -1.12
N GLU A 130 -9.61 7.32 -2.37
CA GLU A 130 -9.30 8.36 -3.37
C GLU A 130 -9.94 9.71 -3.01
N THR A 131 -11.20 9.71 -2.62
CA THR A 131 -11.92 10.95 -2.27
C THR A 131 -11.36 11.64 -1.03
N LEU A 132 -10.80 10.88 -0.08
CA LEU A 132 -10.11 11.47 1.08
C LEU A 132 -8.82 12.21 0.69
N HIS A 133 -8.11 11.78 -0.36
CA HIS A 133 -6.98 12.53 -0.89
C HIS A 133 -7.43 13.86 -1.49
N TRP A 134 -8.52 13.84 -2.27
CA TRP A 134 -9.04 15.06 -2.87
C TRP A 134 -9.51 16.05 -1.82
N TRP A 135 -10.23 15.56 -0.81
CA TRP A 135 -10.69 16.38 0.28
C TRP A 135 -9.51 16.98 1.05
N ALA A 136 -8.52 16.17 1.44
CA ALA A 136 -7.35 16.67 2.15
C ALA A 136 -6.60 17.77 1.36
N ALA A 137 -6.46 17.60 0.04
CA ALA A 137 -5.84 18.61 -0.81
C ALA A 137 -6.66 19.90 -0.88
N GLU A 138 -7.98 19.82 -1.05
CA GLU A 138 -8.84 21.02 -1.09
C GLU A 138 -8.90 21.74 0.26
N ASP A 139 -8.93 21.01 1.39
CA ASP A 139 -8.86 21.59 2.72
C ASP A 139 -7.51 22.31 2.93
N TYR A 140 -6.40 21.68 2.53
CA TYR A 140 -5.08 22.30 2.61
C TYR A 140 -5.01 23.60 1.81
N ILE A 141 -5.48 23.57 0.55
CA ILE A 141 -5.49 24.72 -0.35
C ILE A 141 -6.36 25.86 0.21
N ARG A 142 -7.53 25.52 0.77
CA ARG A 142 -8.43 26.51 1.40
C ARG A 142 -7.75 27.18 2.59
N ASP A 143 -7.08 26.40 3.43
CA ASP A 143 -6.53 26.86 4.70
C ASP A 143 -5.14 27.52 4.52
N ASN A 144 -4.47 27.31 3.39
CA ASN A 144 -3.12 27.82 3.09
C ASN A 144 -3.06 28.51 1.70
N PRO A 145 -3.86 29.56 1.43
CA PRO A 145 -3.97 30.14 0.09
C PRO A 145 -2.67 30.79 -0.43
N ASP A 146 -1.78 31.21 0.47
CA ASP A 146 -0.52 31.88 0.13
C ASP A 146 0.69 30.92 0.05
N ASP A 147 0.46 29.61 0.23
CA ASP A 147 1.52 28.62 0.12
C ASP A 147 1.99 28.50 -1.35
N PRO A 148 3.30 28.64 -1.63
CA PRO A 148 3.84 28.61 -2.98
C PRO A 148 3.59 27.31 -3.74
N ASP A 149 3.32 26.20 -3.04
CA ASP A 149 3.11 24.87 -3.63
C ASP A 149 1.63 24.62 -4.00
N VAL A 150 0.71 25.51 -3.59
CA VAL A 150 -0.74 25.39 -3.91
C VAL A 150 -1.03 25.16 -5.40
N PRO A 151 -0.38 25.85 -6.36
CA PRO A 151 -0.60 25.57 -7.78
C PRO A 151 -0.25 24.14 -8.17
N GLU A 152 0.84 23.58 -7.63
CA GLU A 152 1.26 22.20 -7.90
C GLU A 152 0.31 21.20 -7.24
N ILE A 153 -0.03 21.41 -5.97
CA ILE A 153 -0.97 20.57 -5.23
C ILE A 153 -2.32 20.51 -5.96
N ARG A 154 -2.84 21.65 -6.43
CA ARG A 154 -4.08 21.72 -7.20
C ARG A 154 -3.98 20.93 -8.50
N ALA A 155 -2.93 21.17 -9.29
CA ALA A 155 -2.76 20.49 -10.57
C ALA A 155 -2.64 18.96 -10.40
N SER A 156 -1.91 18.52 -9.37
CA SER A 156 -1.79 17.10 -9.01
C SER A 156 -3.14 16.52 -8.58
N ASN A 157 -3.87 17.21 -7.72
CA ASN A 157 -5.19 16.78 -7.24
C ASN A 157 -6.20 16.64 -8.39
N GLU A 158 -6.28 17.63 -9.28
CA GLU A 158 -7.15 17.62 -10.45
C GLU A 158 -6.80 16.49 -11.41
N LYS A 159 -5.51 16.26 -11.66
CA LYS A 159 -5.03 15.15 -12.50
C LYS A 159 -5.41 13.80 -11.90
N ASN A 160 -5.14 13.58 -10.61
CA ASN A 160 -5.43 12.31 -9.93
C ASN A 160 -6.93 12.02 -9.93
N LYS A 161 -7.74 13.04 -9.62
CA LYS A 161 -9.20 12.95 -9.68
C LYS A 161 -9.73 12.58 -11.07
N GLU A 162 -9.27 13.27 -12.12
CA GLU A 162 -9.69 12.96 -13.49
C GLU A 162 -9.25 11.55 -13.89
N THR A 163 -8.01 11.15 -13.57
CA THR A 163 -7.46 9.84 -13.94
C THR A 163 -8.22 8.71 -13.24
N TYR A 164 -8.54 8.90 -11.96
CA TYR A 164 -9.35 7.97 -11.20
C TYR A 164 -10.76 7.81 -11.75
N LEU A 165 -11.48 8.92 -11.92
CA LEU A 165 -12.87 8.92 -12.37
C LEU A 165 -13.03 8.40 -13.80
N ARG A 166 -12.04 8.67 -14.66
CA ARG A 166 -12.08 8.24 -16.07
C ARG A 166 -11.69 6.77 -16.24
N TRP A 167 -10.69 6.29 -15.51
CA TRP A 167 -10.11 4.97 -15.72
C TRP A 167 -9.89 4.19 -14.43
N GLY A 168 -9.25 4.81 -13.43
CA GLY A 168 -8.71 4.13 -12.26
C GLY A 168 -9.75 3.29 -11.52
N ARG A 169 -10.92 3.88 -11.27
CA ARG A 169 -12.03 3.29 -10.51
C ARG A 169 -12.44 1.90 -10.98
N ASP A 170 -12.46 1.67 -12.28
CA ASP A 170 -12.90 0.41 -12.87
C ASP A 170 -11.74 -0.48 -13.35
N THR A 171 -10.50 0.00 -13.26
CA THR A 171 -9.32 -0.67 -13.86
C THR A 171 -8.40 -1.27 -12.81
N THR A 172 -8.27 -0.62 -11.66
CA THR A 172 -7.36 -1.04 -10.58
C THR A 172 -8.16 -1.36 -9.34
N GLY A 173 -7.93 -2.55 -8.80
CA GLY A 173 -8.42 -2.98 -7.49
C GLY A 173 -7.26 -3.12 -6.52
N TRP A 174 -7.58 -3.40 -5.27
CA TRP A 174 -6.60 -3.65 -4.23
C TRP A 174 -7.08 -4.76 -3.32
N SER A 175 -6.21 -5.70 -2.99
CA SER A 175 -6.56 -6.79 -2.10
C SER A 175 -5.49 -7.02 -1.05
N ILE A 176 -5.92 -7.59 0.08
CA ILE A 176 -5.06 -8.18 1.09
C ILE A 176 -4.98 -9.69 0.85
N TYR A 177 -3.78 -10.23 0.92
CA TYR A 177 -3.49 -11.66 0.80
C TYR A 177 -2.81 -12.14 2.07
N LEU A 178 -3.39 -13.16 2.71
CA LEU A 178 -2.81 -13.84 3.86
C LEU A 178 -2.21 -15.17 3.43
N PHE A 179 -0.90 -15.29 3.61
CA PHE A 179 -0.15 -16.50 3.38
C PHE A 179 0.33 -17.12 4.70
N ARG A 180 0.49 -18.43 4.72
CA ARG A 180 1.22 -19.16 5.76
C ARG A 180 2.55 -19.66 5.21
N LYS A 181 3.62 -19.44 5.96
CA LYS A 181 4.93 -20.05 5.72
C LYS A 181 4.91 -21.49 6.26
N PRO A 182 5.09 -22.52 5.43
CA PRO A 182 5.14 -23.91 5.91
C PRO A 182 6.29 -24.17 6.90
#